data_AF-A0A7S2DLT9-F1
#
_entry.id   AF-A0A7S2DLT9-F1
#
_cell.length_a   1.000
_cell.length_b   1.000
_cell.length_c   1.000
_cell.angle_alpha   90.00
_cell.angle_beta   90.00
_cell.angle_gamma   90.00
#
_symmetry.space_group_name_H-M   'P 1'
#
loop_
_entity.id
_entity.type
_entity.pdbx_description
1 polymer ?
#
loop_
_entity_poly.entity_id
_entity_poly.type
_entity_poly.pdbx_seq_one_letter_code
_entity_poly.pdbx_strand_id
1 'polypeptide(L)'
;SPDRICMVTMADARARAKYDLSLRSQVCYARRHGYIVGVMDILPFSEAEQRKYGRNLPTTYRKHDILETWSRDERCEWLVWFDGDMFIVDAQRPLTAFLPTHSKNVSVVMKDDPNALNN
;
A
#
# COMPACT_ATOMS: atom_id res chain seq x y z
N SER A 1 22.40 -5.35 -1.93
CA SER A 1 21.40 -6.01 -1.06
C SER A 1 20.12 -6.18 -1.85
N PRO A 2 19.28 -7.19 -1.61
CA PRO A 2 17.93 -7.17 -2.15
C PRO A 2 17.26 -5.87 -1.69
N ASP A 3 16.60 -5.17 -2.61
CA ASP A 3 15.90 -3.91 -2.31
C ASP A 3 14.97 -4.15 -1.12
N ARG A 4 15.05 -3.30 -0.10
CA ARG A 4 14.25 -3.49 1.11
C ARG A 4 12.84 -2.96 0.85
N ILE A 5 11.99 -3.81 0.31
CA ILE A 5 10.62 -3.48 -0.09
C ILE A 5 9.66 -3.72 1.07
N CYS A 6 8.83 -2.72 1.34
CA CYS A 6 7.72 -2.76 2.27
C CYS A 6 6.41 -2.66 1.49
N MET A 7 5.60 -3.72 1.56
CA MET A 7 4.25 -3.77 1.03
C MET A 7 3.27 -3.30 2.08
N VAL A 8 2.43 -2.32 1.75
CA VAL A 8 1.42 -1.79 2.67
C VAL A 8 0.05 -1.86 2.03
N THR A 9 -0.91 -2.36 2.79
CA THR A 9 -2.32 -2.38 2.40
C THR A 9 -3.19 -2.00 3.59
N MET A 10 -4.39 -1.52 3.30
CA MET A 10 -5.42 -1.24 4.30
C MET A 10 -6.68 -2.04 4.00
N ALA A 11 -7.32 -2.52 5.06
CA ALA A 11 -8.65 -3.11 4.98
C ALA A 11 -9.51 -2.59 6.14
N ASP A 12 -10.72 -2.13 5.84
CA ASP A 12 -11.73 -1.91 6.88
C ASP A 12 -12.04 -3.27 7.52
N ALA A 13 -12.09 -3.33 8.85
CA ALA A 13 -12.47 -4.52 9.59
C ALA A 13 -13.80 -5.14 9.09
N ARG A 14 -14.74 -4.31 8.63
CA ARG A 14 -16.02 -4.75 8.02
C ARG A 14 -15.84 -5.32 6.62
N ALA A 15 -14.88 -4.78 5.84
CA ALA A 15 -14.57 -5.23 4.49
C ALA A 15 -13.52 -6.33 4.45
N ARG A 16 -12.86 -6.64 5.56
CA ARG A 16 -11.79 -7.64 5.65
C ARG A 16 -12.24 -9.02 5.19
N ALA A 17 -13.47 -9.42 5.53
CA ALA A 17 -14.03 -10.68 5.04
C ALA A 17 -14.22 -10.69 3.50
N LYS A 18 -14.63 -9.55 2.92
CA LYS A 18 -14.77 -9.39 1.47
C LYS A 18 -13.42 -9.50 0.75
N TYR A 19 -12.35 -8.99 1.38
CA TYR A 19 -11.02 -8.91 0.78
C TYR A 19 -10.03 -9.96 1.30
N ASP A 20 -10.48 -10.93 2.10
CA ASP A 20 -9.59 -11.91 2.76
C ASP A 20 -8.70 -12.65 1.75
N LEU A 21 -9.26 -13.04 0.60
CA LEU A 21 -8.52 -13.73 -0.43
C LEU A 21 -7.44 -12.84 -1.07
N SER A 22 -7.76 -11.58 -1.38
CA SER A 22 -6.82 -10.58 -1.91
C SER A 22 -5.69 -10.30 -0.91
N LEU A 23 -6.04 -10.01 0.35
CA LEU A 23 -5.06 -9.75 1.42
C LEU A 23 -4.14 -10.96 1.64
N ARG A 24 -4.67 -12.18 1.64
CA ARG A 24 -3.85 -13.40 1.75
C ARG A 24 -2.90 -13.55 0.57
N SER A 25 -3.35 -13.25 -0.65
CA SER A 25 -2.48 -13.29 -1.83
C SER A 25 -1.28 -12.36 -1.69
N GLN A 26 -1.50 -11.15 -1.18
CA GLN A 26 -0.46 -10.15 -0.93
C GLN A 26 0.51 -10.61 0.15
N VAL A 27 0.02 -11.14 1.27
CA VAL A 27 0.87 -11.68 2.36
C VAL A 27 1.70 -12.87 1.87
N CYS A 28 1.11 -13.80 1.11
CA CYS A 28 1.83 -14.93 0.55
C CYS A 28 2.91 -14.48 -0.44
N TYR A 29 2.63 -13.47 -1.26
CA TYR A 29 3.59 -12.89 -2.18
C TYR A 29 4.76 -12.23 -1.44
N ALA A 30 4.48 -11.41 -0.42
CA ALA A 30 5.49 -10.77 0.42
C ALA A 30 6.42 -11.81 1.06
N ARG A 31 5.84 -12.86 1.67
CA ARG A 31 6.61 -13.94 2.30
C ARG A 31 7.50 -14.69 1.31
N ARG A 32 7.01 -14.94 0.09
CA ARG A 32 7.78 -15.64 -0.95
C ARG A 32 9.05 -14.90 -1.33
N HIS A 33 8.98 -13.57 -1.42
CA HIS A 33 10.09 -12.73 -1.90
C HIS A 33 10.86 -12.03 -0.77
N GLY A 34 10.53 -12.32 0.49
CA GLY A 34 11.23 -11.76 1.66
C GLY A 34 10.91 -10.28 1.93
N TYR A 35 9.74 -9.80 1.52
CA TYR A 35 9.30 -8.42 1.75
C TYR A 35 8.69 -8.25 3.13
N ILE A 36 8.79 -7.04 3.68
CA ILE A 36 8.04 -6.64 4.87
C ILE A 36 6.61 -6.33 4.42
N VAL A 37 5.60 -6.80 5.15
CA VAL A 37 4.19 -6.55 4.83
C VAL A 37 3.43 -6.00 6.02
N GLY A 38 2.73 -4.89 5.79
CA GLY A 38 1.79 -4.27 6.72
C GLY A 38 0.36 -4.38 6.22
N VAL A 39 -0.48 -5.16 6.91
CA VAL A 39 -1.93 -5.17 6.69
C VAL A 39 -2.56 -4.36 7.80
N MET A 40 -2.99 -3.14 7.48
CA MET A 40 -3.51 -2.20 8.47
C MET A 40 -5.02 -2.28 8.53
N ASP A 41 -5.56 -2.49 9.73
CA ASP A 41 -7.00 -2.38 9.97
C ASP A 41 -7.41 -0.91 9.99
N ILE A 42 -8.37 -0.52 9.15
CA ILE A 42 -8.97 0.82 9.23
C ILE A 42 -9.89 0.82 10.45
N LEU A 43 -9.39 1.35 11.55
CA LEU A 43 -10.24 1.63 12.70
C LEU A 43 -11.10 2.88 12.42
N PRO A 44 -12.35 2.92 12.90
CA PRO A 44 -13.16 4.12 12.89
C PRO A 44 -12.38 5.30 13.50
N PHE A 45 -12.60 6.51 12.99
CA PHE A 45 -12.07 7.71 13.66
C PHE A 45 -12.58 7.75 15.10
N SER A 46 -11.68 7.99 16.06
CA SER A 46 -12.05 8.28 17.44
C SER A 46 -12.93 9.52 17.49
N GLU A 47 -13.70 9.69 18.56
CA GLU A 47 -14.53 10.90 18.71
C GLU A 47 -13.70 12.20 18.67
N ALA A 48 -12.46 12.16 19.17
CA ALA A 48 -11.54 13.29 19.12
C ALA A 48 -11.13 13.64 17.68
N GLU A 49 -10.84 12.62 16.87
CA GLU A 49 -10.54 12.79 15.44
C GLU A 49 -11.78 13.27 14.67
N GLN A 50 -12.95 12.70 14.92
CA GLN A 50 -14.21 13.16 14.31
C GLN A 50 -14.56 14.61 14.69
N ARG A 51 -14.23 15.05 15.91
CA ARG A 51 -14.42 16.45 16.33
C ARG A 51 -13.40 17.39 15.69
N LYS A 52 -12.14 16.96 15.56
CA LYS A 52 -11.06 17.75 14.97
C LYS A 52 -11.21 17.93 13.46
N TYR A 53 -11.71 16.90 12.79
CA TYR A 53 -11.67 16.81 11.32
C TYR A 53 -13.05 16.65 10.67
N GLY A 54 -14.13 16.54 11.45
CA GLY A 54 -15.51 16.35 10.98
C GLY A 54 -15.97 14.88 11.01
N ARG A 55 -17.28 14.67 11.11
CA ARG A 55 -17.90 13.33 11.28
C ARG A 55 -17.79 12.42 10.05
N ASN A 56 -17.52 12.97 8.86
CA ASN A 56 -17.48 12.24 7.59
C ASN A 56 -16.11 12.38 6.93
N LEU A 57 -15.06 11.96 7.62
CA LEU A 57 -13.73 11.95 7.01
C LEU A 57 -13.61 10.82 5.98
N PRO A 58 -13.07 11.12 4.79
CA PRO A 58 -12.68 10.09 3.83
C PRO A 58 -11.58 9.18 4.42
N THR A 59 -11.64 7.89 4.10
CA THR A 59 -10.60 6.90 4.46
C THR A 59 -9.21 7.26 3.91
N THR A 60 -9.12 8.16 2.94
CA THR A 60 -7.86 8.65 2.37
C THR A 60 -6.96 9.33 3.40
N TYR A 61 -7.50 9.97 4.43
CA TYR A 61 -6.68 10.56 5.50
C TYR A 61 -5.89 9.49 6.28
N ARG A 62 -6.48 8.31 6.50
CA ARG A 62 -5.78 7.17 7.12
C ARG A 62 -4.69 6.61 6.20
N LYS A 63 -4.89 6.60 4.88
CA LYS A 63 -3.86 6.18 3.90
C LYS A 63 -2.62 7.08 4.05
N HIS A 64 -2.80 8.40 4.16
CA HIS A 64 -1.68 9.33 4.36
C HIS A 64 -0.92 9.09 5.67
N ASP A 65 -1.62 8.95 6.81
CA ASP A 65 -0.98 8.71 8.11
C ASP A 65 -0.16 7.40 8.13
N ILE A 66 -0.72 6.34 7.52
CA ILE A 66 -0.05 5.04 7.38
C ILE A 66 1.20 5.19 6.51
N LEU A 67 1.08 5.83 5.34
CA LEU A 67 2.21 6.04 4.44
C LEU A 67 3.29 6.93 5.08
N GLU A 68 2.92 7.96 5.85
CA GLU A 68 3.87 8.80 6.58
C GLU A 68 4.62 7.99 7.65
N THR A 69 3.92 7.11 8.37
CA THR A 69 4.54 6.25 9.38
C THR A 69 5.52 5.27 8.74
N TRP A 70 5.12 4.59 7.68
CA TRP A 70 5.94 3.57 7.01
C TRP A 70 7.09 4.15 6.19
N SER A 71 6.94 5.37 5.66
CA SER A 71 8.04 6.04 4.92
C SER A 71 9.22 6.43 5.83
N ARG A 72 9.02 6.45 7.15
CA ARG A 72 10.06 6.70 8.16
C ARG A 72 10.73 5.42 8.66
N ASP A 73 10.25 4.24 8.29
CA ASP A 73 10.85 2.98 8.71
C ASP A 73 12.15 2.73 7.95
N GLU A 74 13.29 2.77 8.65
CA GLU A 74 14.61 2.59 8.06
C GLU A 74 14.84 1.21 7.43
N ARG A 75 13.96 0.24 7.72
CA ARG A 75 13.95 -1.06 7.07
C ARG A 75 13.32 -1.00 5.69
N CYS A 76 12.63 0.08 5.33
CA CYS A 76 11.98 0.28 4.04
C CYS A 76 12.82 1.22 3.18
N GLU A 77 13.33 0.72 2.06
CA GLU A 77 13.89 1.57 1.00
C GLU A 77 12.82 1.94 -0.03
N TRP A 78 11.94 0.98 -0.33
CA TRP A 78 10.77 1.16 -1.18
C TRP A 78 9.50 0.89 -0.39
N LEU A 79 8.54 1.80 -0.51
CA LEU A 79 7.19 1.64 0.01
C LEU A 79 6.23 1.43 -1.16
N VAL A 80 5.57 0.26 -1.19
CA VAL A 80 4.63 -0.10 -2.25
C VAL A 80 3.24 -0.27 -1.65
N TRP A 81 2.31 0.56 -2.12
CA TRP A 81 0.92 0.52 -1.70
C TRP A 81 0.13 -0.50 -2.53
N PHE A 82 -0.74 -1.27 -1.86
CA PHE A 82 -1.73 -2.14 -2.48
C PHE A 82 -3.10 -1.82 -1.91
N ASP A 83 -4.07 -1.60 -2.78
CA ASP A 83 -5.46 -1.57 -2.34
C ASP A 83 -5.90 -2.96 -1.84
N GLY A 84 -6.82 -2.97 -0.88
CA GLY A 84 -7.25 -4.21 -0.22
C GLY A 84 -7.91 -5.21 -1.18
N ASP A 85 -8.47 -4.73 -2.29
CA ASP A 85 -9.11 -5.55 -3.33
C ASP A 85 -8.16 -6.06 -4.41
N MET A 86 -6.89 -5.60 -4.44
CA MET A 86 -5.90 -6.09 -5.40
C MET A 86 -5.47 -7.52 -5.13
N PHE A 87 -5.49 -8.35 -6.17
CA PHE A 87 -5.07 -9.75 -6.12
C PHE A 87 -3.77 -9.98 -6.90
N ILE A 88 -2.83 -10.73 -6.34
CA ILE A 88 -1.56 -11.06 -7.00
C ILE A 88 -1.74 -12.30 -7.90
N VAL A 89 -1.61 -12.13 -9.22
CA VAL A 89 -1.77 -13.21 -10.21
C VAL A 89 -0.42 -13.85 -10.57
N ASP A 90 0.60 -13.06 -10.90
CA ASP A 90 1.97 -13.57 -11.14
C ASP A 90 2.79 -13.51 -9.86
N ALA A 91 2.66 -14.55 -9.04
CA ALA A 91 3.35 -14.59 -7.76
C ALA A 91 4.84 -14.96 -7.86
N GLN A 92 5.32 -15.37 -9.04
CA GLN A 92 6.71 -15.82 -9.25
C GLN A 92 7.64 -14.65 -9.56
N ARG A 93 7.13 -13.59 -10.19
CA ARG A 93 7.94 -12.42 -10.54
C ARG A 93 8.07 -11.47 -9.35
N PRO A 94 9.28 -11.07 -8.93
CA PRO A 94 9.49 -10.13 -7.83
C PRO A 94 9.18 -8.68 -8.24
N LEU A 95 8.85 -7.82 -7.26
CA LEU A 95 8.60 -6.38 -7.50
C LEU A 95 9.82 -5.65 -8.06
N THR A 96 11.03 -6.10 -7.71
CA THR A 96 12.29 -5.54 -8.22
C THR A 96 12.44 -5.64 -9.74
N ALA A 97 11.68 -6.53 -10.40
CA ALA A 97 11.62 -6.60 -11.86
C ALA A 97 10.90 -5.39 -12.50
N PHE A 98 10.15 -4.62 -11.71
CA PHE A 98 9.37 -3.46 -12.16
C PHE A 98 9.87 -2.14 -11.59
N LEU A 99 10.61 -2.19 -10.47
CA LEU A 99 11.20 -1.00 -9.87
C LEU A 99 12.39 -0.51 -10.70
N PRO A 100 12.54 0.81 -10.90
CA PRO A 100 13.65 1.34 -11.67
C PRO A 100 14.97 1.06 -10.94
N THR A 101 15.93 0.48 -11.66
CA THR A 101 17.28 0.25 -11.15
C THR A 101 18.04 1.58 -11.07
N HIS A 102 17.92 2.33 -9.97
CA HIS A 102 18.63 3.58 -9.65
C HIS A 102 18.79 4.62 -10.79
N SER A 103 18.00 4.54 -11.88
CA SER A 103 18.14 5.45 -13.00
C SER A 103 17.54 6.79 -12.58
N LYS A 104 18.39 7.79 -12.38
CA LYS A 104 18.02 9.15 -11.97
C LYS A 104 17.11 9.90 -12.96
N ASN A 105 16.80 9.29 -14.11
CA ASN A 105 15.95 9.85 -15.15
C ASN A 105 14.59 9.13 -15.18
N VAL A 106 13.74 9.40 -14.20
CA VAL A 106 12.31 9.06 -14.30
C VAL A 106 11.60 10.20 -15.01
N SER A 107 11.26 10.01 -16.28
CA SER A 107 10.37 10.93 -16.98
C SER A 107 8.94 10.63 -16.57
N VAL A 108 8.39 11.42 -15.65
CA VAL A 108 6.95 11.36 -15.34
C VAL A 108 6.19 12.00 -16.50
N VAL A 109 5.61 11.17 -17.36
CA VAL A 109 4.72 11.64 -18.43
C VAL A 109 3.31 11.75 -17.85
N MET A 110 2.94 12.96 -17.43
CA MET A 110 1.57 13.26 -17.03
C MET A 110 0.71 13.32 -18.30
N LYS A 111 -0.19 12.35 -18.48
CA LYS A 111 -1.24 12.42 -19.49
C LYS A 111 -2.51 12.93 -18.82
N ASP A 112 -3.29 13.71 -19.57
CA ASP A 112 -4.60 14.21 -19.16
C ASP A 112 -5.67 13.11 -19.33
N ASP A 113 -5.37 11.93 -18.81
CA ASP A 113 -6.25 10.76 -18.78
C ASP A 113 -6.30 10.27 -17.33
N PRO A 114 -7.46 10.38 -16.65
CA PRO A 114 -7.60 9.98 -15.25
C PRO A 114 -7.38 8.48 -15.04
N ASN A 115 -7.35 7.67 -16.10
CA ASN A 115 -7.08 6.23 -16.04
C ASN A 115 -5.65 5.86 -16.47
N ALA A 116 -4.82 6.83 -16.85
CA ALA A 116 -3.43 6.56 -17.26
C ALA A 116 -2.55 6.10 -16.10
N LEU A 117 -2.94 6.41 -14.87
CA LEU A 117 -2.27 6.00 -13.64
C LEU A 117 -3.31 5.39 -12.68
N ASN A 118 -2.89 4.37 -11.95
CA ASN A 118 -3.66 3.77 -10.85
C ASN A 118 -2.79 3.90 -9.58
N ASN A 119 -3.35 4.44 -8.51
CA ASN A 119 -2.65 5.00 -7.35
C ASN A 119 -3.21 4.57 -5.98
#